data_AF-A0A975UET1-F1
#
_entry.id   AF-A0A975UET1-F1
#
_cell.length_a   1.000
_cell.length_b   1.000
_cell.length_c   1.000
_cell.angle_alpha   90.00
_cell.angle_beta   90.00
_cell.angle_gamma   90.00
#
_symmetry.space_group_name_H-M   'P 1'
#
loop_
_entity.id
_entity.type
_entity.pdbx_description
1 polymer ?
#
loop_
_entity_poly.entity_id
_entity_poly.type
_entity_poly.pdbx_seq_one_letter_code
_entity_poly.pdbx_strand_id
1 'polypeptide(L)' 'MKHKKIASLTIDADTIQVYEGRTATFEKCAVVYFAGPCSWGVTMNIKLEDLNRFTNDPVWQKRFIDIAKEKLGMEYESI' A
#
# COMPACT_ATOMS: atom_id res chain seq x y z
N MET A 1 15.43 -10.74 -3.03
CA MET A 1 14.28 -11.60 -3.39
C MET A 1 13.27 -10.75 -4.15
N LYS A 2 12.80 -11.17 -5.33
CA LYS A 2 11.67 -10.48 -6.00
C LYS A 2 10.39 -10.89 -5.28
N HIS A 3 9.77 -9.98 -4.54
CA HIS A 3 8.44 -10.23 -3.98
C HIS A 3 7.47 -10.43 -5.14
N LYS A 4 6.67 -11.51 -5.10
CA LYS A 4 5.71 -11.81 -6.17
C LYS A 4 4.60 -10.77 -6.13
N LYS A 5 4.46 -9.99 -7.22
CA LYS A 5 3.40 -9.00 -7.35
C LYS A 5 2.06 -9.71 -7.49
N ILE A 6 1.10 -9.31 -6.65
CA ILE A 6 -0.28 -9.80 -6.64
C ILE A 6 -1.13 -8.88 -7.52
N ALA A 7 -1.09 -7.57 -7.27
CA ALA A 7 -1.94 -6.59 -7.94
C ALA A 7 -1.28 -5.22 -8.05
N SER A 8 -1.84 -4.39 -8.92
CA SER A 8 -1.58 -2.96 -9.05
C SER A 8 -2.94 -2.28 -9.03
N LEU A 9 -3.16 -1.38 -8.08
CA LEU A 9 -4.43 -0.64 -8.00
C LEU A 9 -4.11 0.83 -8.22
N THR A 10 -4.84 1.45 -9.13
CA THR A 10 -4.76 2.89 -9.39
C THR A 10 -6.01 3.54 -8.83
N ILE A 11 -5.81 4.49 -7.92
CA ILE A 11 -6.86 5.24 -7.24
C ILE A 11 -6.61 6.70 -7.54
N ASP A 12 -7.51 7.32 -8.30
CA ASP A 12 -7.33 8.67 -8.84
C ASP A 12 -6.02 8.77 -9.65
N ALA A 13 -5.01 9.50 -9.16
CA ALA A 13 -3.69 9.60 -9.78
C ALA A 13 -2.61 8.75 -9.09
N ASP A 14 -2.95 8.13 -7.95
CA ASP A 14 -2.02 7.38 -7.11
C ASP A 14 -2.05 5.90 -7.46
N THR A 15 -0.90 5.23 -7.35
CA THR A 15 -0.80 3.80 -7.59
C THR A 15 -0.24 3.09 -6.37
N ILE A 16 -0.96 2.07 -5.92
CA ILE A 16 -0.51 1.14 -4.89
C ILE A 16 -0.18 -0.21 -5.52
N GLN A 17 0.90 -0.81 -5.05
CA GLN A 17 1.36 -2.13 -5.47
C GLN A 17 1.08 -3.12 -4.35
N VAL A 18 0.58 -4.30 -4.67
CA VAL A 18 0.35 -5.36 -3.70
C VAL A 18 1.26 -6.54 -4.02
N TYR A 19 1.98 -7.03 -3.02
CA TYR A 19 2.92 -8.14 -3.15
C TYR A 19 2.63 -9.25 -2.14
N GLU A 20 3.07 -10.46 -2.44
CA GLU A 20 3.18 -11.53 -1.44
C GLU A 20 4.33 -11.19 -0.47
N GLY A 21 4.04 -11.32 0.82
CA GLY A 21 5.03 -11.13 1.88
C GLY A 21 4.79 -12.04 3.08
N ARG A 22 5.61 -11.81 4.11
CA ARG A 22 5.51 -12.47 5.40
C ARG A 22 5.77 -11.49 6.53
N THR A 23 5.11 -11.71 7.66
CA THR A 23 5.39 -11.01 8.92
C THR A 23 6.74 -11.46 9.50
N ALA A 24 7.20 -10.80 10.57
CA ALA A 24 8.40 -11.22 11.30
C ALA A 24 8.26 -12.62 11.94
N THR A 25 7.02 -13.07 12.17
CA THR A 25 6.67 -14.42 12.65
C THR A 25 6.51 -15.44 11.51
N PHE A 26 6.90 -15.08 10.28
CA PHE A 26 6.81 -15.89 9.06
C PHE A 26 5.38 -16.22 8.57
N GLU A 27 4.35 -15.60 9.13
CA GLU A 27 2.97 -15.76 8.66
C GLU A 27 2.79 -15.07 7.30
N LYS A 28 2.07 -15.72 6.37
CA LYS A 28 1.85 -15.16 5.04
C LYS A 28 0.92 -13.95 5.12
N CYS A 29 1.28 -12.87 4.45
CA CYS A 29 0.48 -11.65 4.34
C CYS A 29 0.56 -11.06 2.92
N ALA A 30 -0.33 -10.13 2.63
CA ALA A 30 -0.18 -9.23 1.50
C ALA A 30 0.52 -7.96 1.98
N VAL A 31 1.50 -7.48 1.22
CA VAL A 31 2.21 -6.23 1.48
C VAL A 31 1.72 -5.21 0.47
N VAL A 32 0.98 -4.21 0.95
CA VAL A 32 0.61 -3.04 0.15
C VAL A 32 1.75 -2.04 0.23
N TYR A 33 2.14 -1.49 -0.90
CA TYR A 33 3.24 -0.56 -1.05
C TYR A 33 2.76 0.68 -1.80
N PHE A 34 3.04 1.85 -1.24
CA PHE A 34 2.90 3.14 -1.88
C PHE A 34 4.29 3.74 -2.09
N ALA A 35 4.62 4.08 -3.34
CA ALA A 35 5.90 4.68 -3.69
C ALA A 35 5.89 6.18 -3.42
N GLY A 36 6.87 6.66 -2.67
CA GLY A 36 7.10 8.06 -2.37
C GLY A 36 8.29 8.66 -3.14
N PRO A 37 8.60 9.93 -2.89
CA PRO A 37 9.75 10.62 -3.48
C PRO A 37 11.08 10.00 -3.02
N CYS A 38 12.16 10.28 -3.77
CA CYS A 38 13.53 9.89 -3.41
C CYS A 38 13.72 8.38 -3.15
N SER A 39 12.94 7.52 -3.81
CA SER A 39 12.94 6.06 -3.59
C SER A 39 12.46 5.60 -2.21
N TRP A 40 11.81 6.49 -1.44
CA TRP A 40 11.11 6.11 -0.23
C TRP A 40 9.75 5.51 -0.55
N GLY A 41 9.11 4.91 0.45
CA GLY A 41 7.73 4.48 0.33
C GLY A 41 7.21 3.91 1.64
N VAL A 42 5.90 3.72 1.68
CA VAL A 42 5.20 3.22 2.85
C VAL A 42 4.64 1.85 2.53
N THR A 43 4.78 0.94 3.49
CA THR A 43 4.21 -0.40 3.40
C THR A 43 3.19 -0.63 4.50
N MET A 44 2.18 -1.43 4.18
CA MET A 44 1.19 -1.93 5.13
C MET A 44 1.01 -3.43 4.91
N ASN A 45 1.06 -4.19 6.00
CA ASN A 45 0.77 -5.63 5.96
C ASN A 45 -0.73 -5.84 6.15
N ILE A 46 -1.34 -6.62 5.27
CA ILE A 46 -2.73 -7.04 5.35
C ILE A 46 -2.75 -8.57 5.46
N LYS A 47 -3.60 -9.10 6.32
CA LYS A 47 -3.86 -10.55 6.34
C LYS A 47 -4.42 -11.00 4.99
N LEU A 48 -4.09 -12.22 4.57
CA LEU A 48 -4.56 -12.72 3.27
C LEU A 48 -6.10 -12.82 3.19
N GLU A 49 -6.77 -13.09 4.31
CA GLU A 49 -8.24 -13.13 4.40
C GLU A 49 -8.91 -11.77 4.12
N ASP A 50 -8.23 -10.68 4.45
CA ASP A 50 -8.73 -9.31 4.25
C ASP A 50 -8.32 -8.72 2.89
N LEU A 51 -7.47 -9.40 2.11
CA LEU A 51 -6.95 -8.88 0.85
C LEU A 51 -8.10 -8.56 -0.13
N ASN A 52 -9.04 -9.49 -0.31
CA ASN A 52 -10.18 -9.26 -1.20
C ASN A 52 -11.06 -8.10 -0.73
N ARG A 53 -11.17 -7.89 0.59
CA ARG A 53 -11.90 -6.75 1.13
C ARG A 53 -11.18 -5.44 0.80
N PHE A 54 -9.87 -5.39 1.03
CA PHE A 54 -9.05 -4.22 0.69
C PHE A 54 -9.11 -3.88 -0.80
N THR A 55 -8.96 -4.86 -1.70
CA THR A 55 -8.95 -4.60 -3.16
C THR A 55 -10.29 -4.12 -3.71
N ASN A 56 -11.39 -4.37 -3.00
CA ASN A 56 -12.75 -3.97 -3.40
C ASN A 56 -13.30 -2.80 -2.58
N ASP A 57 -12.50 -2.19 -1.70
CA ASP A 57 -12.92 -1.07 -0.86
C ASP A 57 -12.07 0.18 -1.18
N PRO A 58 -12.57 1.06 -2.09
CA PRO A 58 -11.88 2.30 -2.44
C PRO A 58 -11.66 3.23 -1.25
N VAL A 59 -12.52 3.20 -0.22
CA VAL A 59 -12.36 4.07 0.96
C VAL A 59 -11.15 3.62 1.77
N TRP A 60 -10.97 2.31 1.95
CA TRP A 60 -9.78 1.77 2.62
C TRP A 60 -8.51 2.09 1.83
N GLN A 61 -8.55 1.95 0.50
CA GLN A 61 -7.41 2.27 -0.37
C GLN A 61 -7.00 3.74 -0.28
N LYS A 62 -7.98 4.66 -0.37
CA LYS A 62 -7.74 6.11 -0.22
C LYS A 62 -7.16 6.45 1.15
N ARG A 63 -7.73 5.89 2.22
CA ARG A 63 -7.21 6.11 3.58
C ARG A 63 -5.76 5.64 3.75
N PHE A 64 -5.38 4.53 3.13
CA PHE A 64 -3.99 4.08 3.13
C PHE A 64 -3.07 5.07 2.39
N ILE A 65 -3.51 5.57 1.23
CA ILE A 65 -2.76 6.56 0.44
C ILE A 65 -2.59 7.87 1.24
N ASP A 66 -3.64 8.35 1.88
CA ASP A 66 -3.59 9.59 2.69
C ASP A 66 -2.57 9.46 3.83
N ILE A 67 -2.62 8.35 4.58
CA ILE A 67 -1.65 8.06 5.65
C ILE A 67 -0.24 7.92 5.07
N ALA A 68 -0.09 7.29 3.91
CA ALA A 68 1.21 7.13 3.27
C ALA A 68 1.82 8.48 2.87
N LYS A 69 1.02 9.37 2.28
CA LYS A 69 1.44 10.73 1.90
C LYS A 69 1.81 11.56 3.12
N GLU A 70 1.00 11.52 4.18
CA GLU A 70 1.30 12.19 5.46
C GLU A 70 2.67 11.71 6.00
N LYS A 71 2.90 10.39 6.05
CA LYS A 71 4.15 9.81 6.56
C LYS A 71 5.36 10.11 5.68
N LEU A 72 5.15 10.34 4.39
CA LEU A 72 6.19 10.73 3.44
C LEU A 72 6.40 12.26 3.41
N GLY A 73 5.65 13.03 4.21
CA GLY A 73 5.70 14.49 4.18
C GLY A 73 5.27 15.08 2.84
N MET A 74 4.41 14.38 2.10
CA MET A 74 3.87 14.81 0.80
C MET A 74 2.62 15.68 0.95
N GLU A 75 2.45 16.33 2.11
CA GLU A 75 1.30 17.21 2.36
C GLU A 75 1.26 18.31 1.29
N TYR A 76 0.07 18.46 0.69
CA TYR A 76 -0.22 19.48 -0.31
C TYR A 76 0.03 20.85 0.32
N GLU A 77 0.93 21.65 -0.25
CA GLU A 77 0.83 23.10 -0.11
C GLU A 77 -0.55 23.50 -0.63
N SER A 78 -1.44 23.83 0.28
CA SER A 78 -2.69 24.49 -0.05
C SER A 78 -2.29 25.88 -0.54
N ILE A 79 -2.49 26.13 -1.84
CA ILE A 79 -2.35 27.47 -2.44
C ILE A 79 -3.34 28.43 -1.77
#